data_AF-I9TFD9-F1
#
_entry.id   AF-I9TFD9-F1
#
_cell.length_a   1.000
_cell.length_b   1.000
_cell.length_c   1.000
_cell.angle_alpha   90.00
_cell.angle_beta   90.00
_cell.angle_gamma   90.00
#
_symmetry.space_group_name_H-M   'P 1'
#
loop_
_entity.id
_entity.type
_entity.pdbx_description
1 polymer ?
#
loop_
_entity_poly.entity_id
_entity_poly.type
_entity_poly.pdbx_seq_one_letter_code
_entity_poly.pdbx_strand_id
1 'polypeptide(L)'
;MRRFFTIVAAMSLAITVLYAQEPNIYASGLSANTVDNTNQEVQISYTLNAPASSLAIILQNETNPPYEIQITESEALTKGTHTNIAVSLSTIPTGNYTWKLKAVGKETVSEPTLIDNTTGILTTPRGVAINNNFESPYFGHMYVTDSKNKTTDGGIYVFDAAFTDITNQGENAWSKNFSNSPASPLRLTIAPDDKIYITDWSDNETSGVHVWDPATPTTDAISVFGGTVTGGNAKEGDIFIHGSVSHCYVIGTGTDTKLYTYDEDLPQKINLYEIGDLETPWVNAPTPITYPENIANGNGMIFPDNKGGWWIAQHRATDPIDGTYPGLIHMNSSGEADYSSMGALGSNTRGVVGLNMDQSLVATAGTISEKNTQGQILIFDVTWDNNNIPTLSSKYTINTPFTNTCYTVVFDVAGNVYATGDNHILGGWALPKAENSFTTPAPSTSMLEITNAVGIHTKTNGKVVESVSYNTPTGITVPADAKGLLLKKTTYTDGSTKVEKIINK
;
A
#
# COMPACT_ATOMS: atom_id res chain seq x y z
N MET A 1 62.16 33.33 -35.77
CA MET A 1 62.39 32.34 -34.69
C MET A 1 61.57 32.73 -33.46
N ARG A 2 60.42 32.10 -33.25
CA ARG A 2 59.92 31.60 -31.95
C ARG A 2 58.58 30.91 -32.22
N ARG A 3 58.42 29.76 -31.59
CA ARG A 3 57.57 28.64 -31.99
C ARG A 3 56.16 28.80 -31.45
N PHE A 4 55.15 28.52 -32.27
CA PHE A 4 53.80 28.21 -31.81
C PHE A 4 53.81 26.81 -31.20
N PHE A 5 53.49 26.70 -29.91
CA PHE A 5 53.09 25.44 -29.29
C PHE A 5 51.61 25.58 -28.95
N THR A 6 50.76 24.92 -29.73
CA THR A 6 49.36 24.70 -29.38
C THR A 6 49.32 23.49 -28.45
N ILE A 7 49.02 23.73 -27.17
CA ILE A 7 48.71 22.67 -26.20
C ILE A 7 47.27 22.27 -26.46
N VAL A 8 47.05 21.08 -27.01
CA VAL A 8 45.73 20.43 -27.01
C VAL A 8 45.60 19.70 -25.68
N ALA A 9 44.90 20.30 -24.73
CA ALA A 9 44.47 19.60 -23.53
C ALA A 9 43.27 18.69 -23.92
N ALA A 10 43.51 17.39 -23.99
CA ALA A 10 42.45 16.40 -24.07
C ALA A 10 41.73 16.37 -22.70
N MET A 11 40.62 17.10 -22.58
CA MET A 11 39.65 16.85 -21.51
C MET A 11 39.03 15.47 -21.78
N SER A 12 39.40 14.50 -20.95
CA SER A 12 38.62 13.26 -20.81
C SER A 12 37.25 13.66 -20.29
N LEU A 13 36.23 13.59 -21.15
CA LEU A 13 34.85 13.68 -20.77
C LEU A 13 34.53 12.39 -20.00
N ALA A 14 34.61 12.43 -18.66
CA ALA A 14 34.01 11.40 -17.84
C ALA A 14 32.50 11.47 -18.09
N ILE A 15 32.00 10.59 -18.95
CA ILE A 15 30.57 10.30 -19.01
C ILE A 15 30.27 9.58 -17.70
N THR A 16 29.94 10.34 -16.65
CA THR A 16 29.11 9.82 -15.59
C THR A 16 27.80 9.44 -16.24
N VAL A 17 27.62 8.15 -16.50
CA VAL A 17 26.30 7.59 -16.72
C VAL A 17 25.51 7.95 -15.46
N LEU A 18 24.62 8.93 -15.55
CA LEU A 18 23.59 9.10 -14.54
C LEU A 18 22.71 7.87 -14.69
N TYR A 19 23.00 6.84 -13.89
CA TYR A 19 22.05 5.76 -13.68
C TYR A 19 20.79 6.40 -13.09
N ALA A 20 19.63 6.09 -13.66
CA ALA A 20 18.37 6.47 -13.06
C ALA A 20 18.33 5.87 -11.65
N GLN A 21 18.21 6.71 -10.62
CA GLN A 21 18.11 6.23 -9.25
C GLN A 21 16.72 5.61 -9.05
N GLU A 22 16.68 4.40 -8.50
CA GLU A 22 15.45 3.62 -8.38
C GLU A 22 14.85 3.74 -6.96
N PRO A 23 13.53 3.60 -6.81
CA PRO A 23 12.92 3.42 -5.48
C PRO A 23 13.51 2.24 -4.71
N ASN A 24 13.34 2.28 -3.39
CA ASN A 24 13.36 1.05 -2.61
C ASN A 24 12.24 0.14 -3.13
N ILE A 25 12.64 -1.00 -3.70
CA ILE A 25 11.73 -1.87 -4.46
C ILE A 25 10.72 -2.54 -3.53
N TYR A 26 9.50 -2.70 -4.01
CA TYR A 26 8.54 -3.67 -3.52
C TYR A 26 7.56 -4.05 -4.64
N ALA A 27 6.86 -5.16 -4.43
CA ALA A 27 5.74 -5.55 -5.27
C ALA A 27 4.42 -5.27 -4.56
N SER A 28 3.38 -4.90 -5.30
CA SER A 28 2.04 -4.65 -4.79
C SER A 28 0.97 -5.34 -5.66
N GLY A 29 -0.31 -5.30 -5.27
CA GLY A 29 -1.40 -5.91 -6.04
C GLY A 29 -1.25 -7.42 -6.27
N LEU A 30 -0.65 -8.14 -5.31
CA LEU A 30 -0.41 -9.59 -5.43
C LEU A 30 -1.73 -10.34 -5.53
N SER A 31 -1.88 -11.12 -6.59
CA SER A 31 -2.99 -12.04 -6.77
C SER A 31 -2.54 -13.29 -7.51
N ALA A 32 -3.29 -14.37 -7.36
CA ALA A 32 -3.05 -15.63 -8.03
C ALA A 32 -4.38 -16.23 -8.50
N ASN A 33 -4.35 -16.85 -9.68
CA ASN A 33 -5.43 -17.70 -10.15
C ASN A 33 -5.43 -19.03 -9.38
N THR A 34 -6.52 -19.79 -9.48
CA THR A 34 -6.55 -21.17 -9.00
C THR A 34 -5.40 -21.98 -9.62
N VAL A 35 -4.72 -22.79 -8.80
CA VAL A 35 -3.64 -23.67 -9.25
C VAL A 35 -4.14 -24.65 -10.32
N ASP A 36 -3.46 -24.70 -11.46
CA ASP A 36 -3.65 -25.75 -12.45
C ASP A 36 -2.89 -27.00 -12.00
N ASN A 37 -3.59 -27.86 -11.28
CA ASN A 37 -3.04 -29.11 -10.78
C ASN A 37 -2.76 -30.16 -11.88
N THR A 38 -3.22 -29.95 -13.11
CA THR A 38 -2.87 -30.82 -14.25
C THR A 38 -1.47 -30.49 -14.76
N ASN A 39 -1.19 -29.20 -14.93
CA ASN A 39 0.10 -28.71 -15.43
C ASN A 39 1.10 -28.40 -14.30
N GLN A 40 0.67 -28.47 -13.03
CA GLN A 40 1.44 -28.06 -11.87
C GLN A 40 1.96 -26.64 -12.03
N GLU A 41 1.04 -25.71 -12.27
CA GLU A 41 1.33 -24.30 -12.54
C GLU A 41 0.34 -23.39 -11.82
N VAL A 42 0.81 -22.19 -11.45
CA VAL A 42 -0.06 -21.09 -11.04
C VAL A 42 0.27 -19.84 -11.85
N GLN A 43 -0.73 -19.04 -12.15
CA GLN A 43 -0.56 -17.72 -12.74
C GLN A 43 -0.73 -16.66 -11.67
N ILE A 44 0.28 -15.81 -11.51
CA ILE A 44 0.27 -14.70 -10.54
C ILE A 44 0.26 -13.34 -11.24
N SER A 45 -0.23 -12.33 -10.55
CA SER A 45 -0.19 -10.93 -10.98
C SER A 45 0.35 -10.03 -9.86
N TYR A 46 1.03 -8.95 -10.23
CA TYR A 46 1.64 -8.00 -9.30
C TYR A 46 2.04 -6.70 -10.02
N THR A 47 2.31 -5.63 -9.27
CA THR A 47 2.88 -4.38 -9.78
C THR A 47 4.22 -4.12 -9.10
N LEU A 48 5.28 -3.87 -9.88
CA LEU A 48 6.59 -3.47 -9.36
C LEU A 48 6.78 -1.96 -9.45
N ASN A 49 7.19 -1.32 -8.35
CA ASN A 49 7.49 0.12 -8.32
C ASN A 49 8.84 0.47 -9.00
N ALA A 50 9.75 -0.50 -9.12
CA ALA A 50 11.03 -0.41 -9.82
C ALA A 50 11.33 -1.71 -10.58
N PRO A 51 12.22 -1.68 -11.58
CA PRO A 51 12.75 -2.91 -12.17
C PRO A 51 13.47 -3.76 -11.13
N ALA A 52 13.24 -5.07 -11.17
CA ALA A 52 13.93 -6.03 -10.30
C ALA A 52 15.22 -6.57 -10.95
N SER A 53 16.25 -6.82 -10.16
CA SER A 53 17.40 -7.66 -10.53
C SER A 53 17.08 -9.15 -10.35
N SER A 54 16.23 -9.48 -9.39
CA SER A 54 15.71 -10.83 -9.18
C SER A 54 14.34 -10.79 -8.51
N LEU A 55 13.50 -11.76 -8.84
CA LEU A 55 12.16 -11.91 -8.29
C LEU A 55 11.93 -13.38 -7.95
N ALA A 56 11.39 -13.65 -6.76
CA ALA A 56 11.11 -15.01 -6.34
C ALA A 56 9.78 -15.13 -5.59
N ILE A 57 9.00 -16.16 -5.92
CA ILE A 57 7.86 -16.57 -5.11
C ILE A 57 8.35 -17.50 -4.00
N ILE A 58 7.96 -17.19 -2.77
CA ILE A 58 8.28 -17.96 -1.58
C ILE A 58 7.00 -18.62 -1.09
N LEU A 59 6.94 -19.94 -1.11
CA LEU A 59 5.81 -20.75 -0.66
C LEU A 59 6.08 -21.30 0.74
N GLN A 60 5.16 -21.06 1.67
CA GLN A 60 5.25 -21.53 3.05
C GLN A 60 4.06 -22.41 3.40
N ASN A 61 4.36 -23.63 3.83
CA ASN A 61 3.43 -24.56 4.48
C ASN A 61 3.82 -24.72 5.95
N GLU A 62 2.87 -24.97 6.85
CA GLU A 62 3.11 -25.02 8.30
C GLU A 62 4.23 -25.97 8.75
N THR A 63 4.50 -27.05 8.01
CA THR A 63 5.43 -28.12 8.46
C THR A 63 6.78 -28.15 7.77
N ASN A 64 6.96 -27.41 6.67
CA ASN A 64 8.14 -27.53 5.80
C ASN A 64 8.95 -26.22 5.73
N PRO A 65 10.26 -26.29 5.44
CA PRO A 65 11.01 -25.09 5.07
C PRO A 65 10.36 -24.41 3.85
N PRO A 66 10.47 -23.08 3.71
CA PRO A 66 9.91 -22.38 2.57
C PRO A 66 10.53 -22.86 1.26
N TYR A 67 9.70 -23.00 0.23
CA TYR A 67 10.15 -23.25 -1.14
C TYR A 67 10.28 -21.93 -1.87
N GLU A 68 11.42 -21.68 -2.50
CA GLU A 68 11.68 -20.46 -3.28
C GLU A 68 11.80 -20.81 -4.76
N ILE A 69 10.96 -20.20 -5.59
CA ILE A 69 10.95 -20.39 -7.05
C ILE A 69 11.30 -19.05 -7.68
N GLN A 70 12.38 -19.01 -8.47
CA GLN A 70 12.82 -17.80 -9.16
C GLN A 70 11.94 -17.53 -10.40
N ILE A 71 11.57 -16.28 -10.59
CA ILE A 71 10.92 -15.79 -11.81
C ILE A 71 12.03 -15.14 -12.65
N THR A 72 12.34 -15.77 -13.79
CA THR A 72 13.53 -15.42 -14.59
C THR A 72 13.20 -14.73 -15.91
N GLU A 73 11.91 -14.64 -16.27
CA GLU A 73 11.47 -13.99 -17.50
C GLU A 73 11.77 -12.49 -17.43
N SER A 74 12.53 -11.97 -18.40
CA SER A 74 13.02 -10.59 -18.35
C SER A 74 11.91 -9.55 -18.36
N GLU A 75 10.78 -9.84 -19.02
CA GLU A 75 9.61 -8.96 -19.06
C GLU A 75 8.98 -8.83 -17.67
N ALA A 76 8.90 -9.94 -16.93
CA ALA A 76 8.36 -10.02 -15.56
C ALA A 76 9.17 -9.26 -14.51
N LEU A 77 10.39 -8.81 -14.85
CA LEU A 77 11.29 -8.05 -13.98
C LEU A 77 11.24 -6.54 -14.21
N THR A 78 10.41 -6.05 -15.15
CA THR A 78 10.32 -4.62 -15.47
C THR A 78 9.43 -3.85 -14.49
N LYS A 79 9.60 -2.52 -14.36
CA LYS A 79 8.69 -1.66 -13.58
C LYS A 79 7.28 -1.72 -14.18
N GLY A 80 6.26 -1.71 -13.33
CA GLY A 80 4.85 -1.66 -13.73
C GLY A 80 4.10 -2.95 -13.43
N THR A 81 2.89 -3.03 -13.99
CA THR A 81 1.94 -4.12 -13.74
C THR A 81 2.21 -5.33 -14.63
N HIS A 82 2.25 -6.50 -14.01
CA HIS A 82 2.44 -7.81 -14.61
C HIS A 82 1.23 -8.68 -14.32
N THR A 83 0.69 -9.32 -15.35
CA THR A 83 -0.51 -10.15 -15.23
C THR A 83 -0.28 -11.54 -15.78
N ASN A 84 -0.79 -12.55 -15.08
CA ASN A 84 -0.76 -13.96 -15.48
C ASN A 84 0.66 -14.52 -15.71
N ILE A 85 1.62 -14.14 -14.88
CA ILE A 85 2.97 -14.70 -14.89
C ILE A 85 2.91 -16.16 -14.42
N ALA A 86 3.32 -17.08 -15.29
CA ALA A 86 3.31 -18.51 -15.02
C ALA A 86 4.45 -18.91 -14.07
N VAL A 87 4.11 -19.68 -13.04
CA VAL A 87 5.05 -20.24 -12.07
C VAL A 87 4.88 -21.75 -12.03
N SER A 88 5.94 -22.49 -12.35
CA SER A 88 5.94 -23.95 -12.24
C SER A 88 6.00 -24.39 -10.78
N LEU A 89 5.06 -25.26 -10.40
CA LEU A 89 4.92 -25.89 -9.09
C LEU A 89 5.31 -27.38 -9.13
N SER A 90 5.89 -27.86 -10.24
CA SER A 90 6.18 -29.28 -10.48
C SER A 90 7.07 -29.97 -9.43
N THR A 91 7.85 -29.19 -8.68
CA THR A 91 8.73 -29.68 -7.60
C THR A 91 8.12 -29.51 -6.21
N ILE A 92 6.94 -28.88 -6.11
CA ILE A 92 6.30 -28.54 -4.85
C ILE A 92 5.40 -29.69 -4.39
N PRO A 93 5.52 -30.17 -3.15
CA PRO A 93 4.64 -31.23 -2.64
C PRO A 93 3.18 -30.78 -2.52
N THR A 94 2.28 -31.75 -2.54
CA THR A 94 0.85 -31.52 -2.26
C THR A 94 0.65 -30.85 -0.90
N GLY A 95 -0.20 -29.83 -0.86
CA GLY A 95 -0.54 -29.11 0.35
C GLY A 95 -1.13 -27.72 0.08
N ASN A 96 -1.51 -27.06 1.16
CA ASN A 96 -1.91 -25.66 1.16
C ASN A 96 -0.71 -24.78 1.50
N TYR A 97 -0.53 -23.70 0.75
CA TYR A 97 0.58 -22.79 0.89
C TYR A 97 0.10 -21.35 0.97
N THR A 98 0.62 -20.62 1.96
CA THR A 98 0.71 -19.17 1.87
C THR A 98 1.88 -18.83 0.95
N TRP A 99 1.85 -17.66 0.32
CA TRP A 99 2.93 -17.25 -0.56
C TRP A 99 3.30 -15.78 -0.39
N LYS A 100 4.54 -15.46 -0.77
CA LYS A 100 5.10 -14.11 -0.77
C LYS A 100 5.88 -13.89 -2.05
N LEU A 101 6.03 -12.64 -2.45
CA LEU A 101 6.87 -12.24 -3.57
C LEU A 101 8.05 -11.42 -3.05
N LYS A 102 9.26 -11.96 -3.20
CA LYS A 102 10.50 -11.28 -2.86
C LYS A 102 11.06 -10.59 -4.10
N ALA A 103 11.10 -9.27 -4.05
CA ALA A 103 11.74 -8.44 -5.07
C ALA A 103 13.11 -7.96 -4.57
N VAL A 104 14.07 -7.91 -5.49
CA VAL A 104 15.39 -7.29 -5.27
C VAL A 104 15.60 -6.28 -6.38
N GLY A 105 15.88 -5.03 -6.04
CA GLY A 105 16.13 -3.91 -6.94
C GLY A 105 17.60 -3.86 -7.35
N LYS A 106 17.90 -3.12 -8.42
CA LYS A 106 19.24 -3.12 -9.02
C LYS A 106 20.23 -2.28 -8.23
N GLU A 107 19.74 -1.19 -7.64
CA GLU A 107 20.56 -0.17 -7.02
C GLU A 107 20.06 0.19 -5.62
N THR A 108 20.96 0.73 -4.80
CA THR A 108 20.67 1.38 -3.52
C THR A 108 21.10 2.84 -3.58
N VAL A 109 20.42 3.71 -2.85
CA VAL A 109 20.82 5.12 -2.70
C VAL A 109 21.67 5.31 -1.44
N SER A 110 22.65 6.23 -1.49
CA SER A 110 23.52 6.56 -0.34
C SER A 110 23.02 7.76 0.48
N GLU A 111 22.12 8.54 -0.11
CA GLU A 111 21.44 9.68 0.51
C GLU A 111 19.97 9.69 0.04
N PRO A 112 19.05 10.42 0.71
CA PRO A 112 17.69 10.54 0.22
C PRO A 112 17.65 11.13 -1.18
N THR A 113 17.05 10.40 -2.14
CA THR A 113 17.03 10.82 -3.55
C THR A 113 15.61 10.87 -4.08
N LEU A 114 15.26 11.95 -4.78
CA LEU A 114 14.03 12.06 -5.56
C LEU A 114 14.01 10.99 -6.68
N ILE A 115 12.98 10.15 -6.68
CA ILE A 115 12.83 9.01 -7.60
C ILE A 115 11.69 9.19 -8.60
N ASP A 116 10.66 9.96 -8.26
CA ASP A 116 9.52 10.22 -9.13
C ASP A 116 8.77 11.49 -8.70
N ASN A 117 8.01 12.10 -9.62
CA ASN A 117 7.10 13.19 -9.30
C ASN A 117 5.97 13.36 -10.34
N THR A 118 4.84 13.92 -9.90
CA THR A 118 3.66 14.15 -10.76
C THR A 118 3.65 15.56 -11.35
N THR A 119 4.57 15.91 -12.26
CA THR A 119 4.47 17.23 -12.92
C THR A 119 3.29 17.29 -13.88
N GLY A 120 2.40 18.26 -13.68
CA GLY A 120 1.37 18.61 -14.67
C GLY A 120 0.05 17.85 -14.59
N ILE A 121 -0.09 16.86 -13.70
CA ILE A 121 -1.39 16.21 -13.41
C ILE A 121 -2.12 16.99 -12.32
N LEU A 122 -1.43 17.25 -11.21
CA LEU A 122 -1.96 17.92 -10.03
C LEU A 122 -1.90 19.44 -10.19
N THR A 123 -2.77 20.15 -9.46
CA THR A 123 -2.85 21.61 -9.44
C THR A 123 -2.76 22.18 -8.04
N THR A 124 -3.26 21.54 -6.99
CA THR A 124 -3.08 22.01 -5.61
C THR A 124 -3.10 20.82 -4.65
N PRO A 125 -2.11 19.92 -4.74
CA PRO A 125 -2.08 18.74 -3.89
C PRO A 125 -1.91 19.10 -2.42
N ARG A 126 -2.67 18.43 -1.55
CA ARG A 126 -2.71 18.70 -0.10
C ARG A 126 -2.40 17.47 0.72
N GLY A 127 -3.08 16.37 0.47
CA GLY A 127 -2.93 15.12 1.18
C GLY A 127 -2.36 14.03 0.29
N VAL A 128 -1.61 13.11 0.90
CA VAL A 128 -1.27 11.82 0.29
C VAL A 128 -1.39 10.75 1.36
N ALA A 129 -1.96 9.59 1.00
CA ALA A 129 -1.95 8.38 1.81
C ALA A 129 -1.60 7.18 0.93
N ILE A 130 -0.93 6.18 1.50
CA ILE A 130 -0.52 4.95 0.80
C ILE A 130 -1.10 3.75 1.54
N ASN A 131 -1.75 2.85 0.80
CA ASN A 131 -2.28 1.64 1.39
C ASN A 131 -1.13 0.66 1.66
N ASN A 132 -0.74 0.56 2.93
CA ASN A 132 0.30 -0.35 3.39
C ASN A 132 -0.27 -1.66 4.01
N ASN A 133 -1.57 -1.93 3.88
CA ASN A 133 -2.21 -3.14 4.38
C ASN A 133 -2.03 -4.30 3.38
N PHE A 134 -1.22 -5.30 3.72
CA PHE A 134 -0.98 -6.45 2.85
C PHE A 134 -2.22 -7.32 2.57
N GLU A 135 -3.24 -7.24 3.43
CA GLU A 135 -4.51 -7.95 3.22
C GLU A 135 -5.42 -7.22 2.23
N SER A 136 -5.11 -5.96 1.90
CA SER A 136 -5.93 -5.14 1.02
C SER A 136 -5.72 -5.49 -0.46
N PRO A 137 -6.80 -5.57 -1.27
CA PRO A 137 -6.66 -5.62 -2.72
C PRO A 137 -6.10 -4.31 -3.31
N TYR A 138 -6.06 -3.22 -2.53
CA TYR A 138 -5.53 -1.91 -2.92
C TYR A 138 -4.12 -1.65 -2.38
N PHE A 139 -3.47 -2.67 -1.81
CA PHE A 139 -2.11 -2.56 -1.31
C PHE A 139 -1.17 -1.93 -2.34
N GLY A 140 -0.41 -0.91 -1.91
CA GLY A 140 0.49 -0.10 -2.74
C GLY A 140 -0.17 1.04 -3.53
N HIS A 141 -1.49 1.19 -3.49
CA HIS A 141 -2.16 2.35 -4.07
C HIS A 141 -1.88 3.62 -3.26
N MET A 142 -1.69 4.71 -3.98
CA MET A 142 -1.51 6.06 -3.44
C MET A 142 -2.75 6.90 -3.76
N TYR A 143 -3.29 7.54 -2.75
CA TYR A 143 -4.46 8.42 -2.86
C TYR A 143 -4.02 9.84 -2.54
N VAL A 144 -4.39 10.79 -3.39
CA VAL A 144 -3.89 12.18 -3.32
C VAL A 144 -5.07 13.14 -3.39
N THR A 145 -5.25 13.97 -2.37
CA THR A 145 -6.23 15.07 -2.44
C THR A 145 -5.62 16.26 -3.16
N ASP A 146 -6.40 16.84 -4.06
CA ASP A 146 -6.09 18.06 -4.76
C ASP A 146 -7.20 19.09 -4.49
N SER A 147 -6.90 20.15 -3.74
CA SER A 147 -7.90 21.12 -3.31
C SER A 147 -8.40 22.03 -4.44
N LYS A 148 -7.73 21.99 -5.59
CA LYS A 148 -8.18 22.71 -6.77
C LYS A 148 -7.66 21.97 -7.98
N ASN A 149 -8.54 21.29 -8.68
CA ASN A 149 -8.23 20.62 -9.92
C ASN A 149 -8.31 21.60 -11.13
N LYS A 150 -7.75 21.22 -12.29
CA LYS A 150 -7.79 21.95 -13.56
C LYS A 150 -9.18 22.07 -14.17
N THR A 151 -10.00 21.03 -14.04
CA THR A 151 -11.28 20.89 -14.77
C THR A 151 -12.51 20.90 -13.87
N THR A 152 -12.35 20.60 -12.58
CA THR A 152 -13.39 20.50 -11.57
C THR A 152 -13.01 21.29 -10.33
N ASP A 153 -13.94 21.43 -9.38
CA ASP A 153 -13.60 21.75 -8.00
C ASP A 153 -12.75 20.60 -7.40
N GLY A 154 -12.21 20.77 -6.18
CA GLY A 154 -11.24 19.84 -5.60
C GLY A 154 -11.63 18.35 -5.65
N GLY A 155 -10.67 17.45 -5.56
CA GLY A 155 -10.93 16.01 -5.68
C GLY A 155 -9.76 15.12 -5.31
N ILE A 156 -9.84 13.86 -5.70
CA ILE A 156 -8.89 12.79 -5.36
C ILE A 156 -8.31 12.18 -6.64
N TYR A 157 -6.99 11.97 -6.64
CA TYR A 157 -6.27 11.17 -7.62
C TYR A 157 -5.82 9.85 -7.00
N VAL A 158 -5.65 8.83 -7.85
CA VAL A 158 -5.21 7.50 -7.45
C VAL A 158 -4.12 7.02 -8.38
N PHE A 159 -3.00 6.64 -7.77
CA PHE A 159 -1.85 6.10 -8.46
C PHE A 159 -1.52 4.71 -7.91
N ASP A 160 -0.95 3.82 -8.73
CA ASP A 160 -0.32 2.61 -8.23
C ASP A 160 1.08 2.86 -7.65
N ALA A 161 1.70 1.82 -7.09
CA ALA A 161 3.06 1.85 -6.59
C ALA A 161 4.10 2.24 -7.65
N ALA A 162 3.78 2.07 -8.93
CA ALA A 162 4.63 2.46 -10.06
C ALA A 162 4.42 3.91 -10.52
N PHE A 163 3.67 4.73 -9.77
CA PHE A 163 3.31 6.12 -10.09
C PHE A 163 2.40 6.28 -11.32
N THR A 164 1.65 5.24 -11.68
CA THR A 164 0.73 5.27 -12.83
C THR A 164 -0.68 5.65 -12.38
N ASP A 165 -1.35 6.56 -13.12
CA ASP A 165 -2.79 6.82 -12.94
C ASP A 165 -3.60 5.59 -13.37
N ILE A 166 -4.07 4.82 -12.38
CA ILE A 166 -4.76 3.54 -12.61
C ILE A 166 -6.25 3.70 -12.90
N THR A 167 -6.79 4.90 -12.75
CA THR A 167 -8.22 5.18 -12.96
C THR A 167 -8.47 5.82 -14.33
N ASN A 168 -7.39 6.16 -15.04
CA ASN A 168 -7.41 6.91 -16.30
C ASN A 168 -8.17 8.23 -16.18
N GLN A 169 -8.13 8.85 -14.99
CA GLN A 169 -8.83 10.10 -14.73
C GLN A 169 -8.14 11.31 -15.39
N GLY A 170 -6.85 11.18 -15.74
CA GLY A 170 -6.09 12.22 -16.43
C GLY A 170 -6.06 13.51 -15.60
N GLU A 171 -6.63 14.60 -16.13
CA GLU A 171 -6.73 15.87 -15.41
C GLU A 171 -8.05 16.01 -14.61
N ASN A 172 -8.87 14.97 -14.51
CA ASN A 172 -10.19 15.03 -13.87
C ASN A 172 -10.19 14.22 -12.57
N ALA A 173 -9.74 14.81 -11.47
CA ALA A 173 -9.86 14.20 -10.15
C ALA A 173 -11.30 13.74 -9.86
N TRP A 174 -11.44 12.67 -9.08
CA TRP A 174 -12.74 12.30 -8.51
C TRP A 174 -13.18 13.37 -7.51
N SER A 175 -14.18 14.16 -7.89
CA SER A 175 -14.34 15.55 -7.43
C SER A 175 -15.76 15.92 -7.03
N LYS A 176 -16.45 15.06 -6.29
CA LYS A 176 -17.83 15.36 -5.87
C LYS A 176 -17.91 15.54 -4.36
N ASN A 177 -18.67 16.55 -3.95
CA ASN A 177 -18.85 17.03 -2.58
C ASN A 177 -17.66 17.79 -1.97
N PHE A 178 -16.80 18.35 -2.81
CA PHE A 178 -15.77 19.30 -2.40
C PHE A 178 -15.99 20.66 -3.05
N SER A 179 -15.58 21.72 -2.34
CA SER A 179 -15.77 23.09 -2.75
C SER A 179 -14.51 23.64 -3.45
N ASN A 180 -14.66 24.77 -4.14
CA ASN A 180 -13.53 25.51 -4.71
C ASN A 180 -12.79 26.32 -3.63
N SER A 181 -12.20 25.62 -2.66
CA SER A 181 -11.43 26.20 -1.57
C SER A 181 -10.04 25.57 -1.51
N PRO A 182 -8.96 26.34 -1.23
CA PRO A 182 -7.63 25.76 -1.02
C PRO A 182 -7.54 24.81 0.19
N ALA A 183 -8.63 24.65 0.94
CA ALA A 183 -8.82 23.76 2.08
C ALA A 183 -9.82 22.61 1.83
N SER A 184 -10.28 22.42 0.58
CA SER A 184 -11.31 21.43 0.22
C SER A 184 -10.96 20.69 -1.08
N PRO A 185 -10.71 19.37 -1.05
CA PRO A 185 -10.33 18.60 0.14
C PRO A 185 -8.95 18.99 0.68
N LEU A 186 -8.68 18.71 1.96
CA LEU A 186 -7.38 18.94 2.59
C LEU A 186 -6.56 17.65 2.72
N ARG A 187 -6.79 16.80 3.71
CA ARG A 187 -5.99 15.58 3.95
C ARG A 187 -6.83 14.33 3.82
N LEU A 188 -6.19 13.17 3.87
CA LEU A 188 -6.89 11.90 3.87
C LEU A 188 -6.16 10.86 4.72
N THR A 189 -6.90 9.86 5.19
CA THR A 189 -6.38 8.64 5.83
C THR A 189 -7.10 7.43 5.28
N ILE A 190 -6.38 6.31 5.19
CA ILE A 190 -6.92 5.01 4.80
C ILE A 190 -7.29 4.27 6.08
N ALA A 191 -8.55 3.87 6.21
CA ALA A 191 -9.04 3.10 7.33
C ALA A 191 -8.64 1.61 7.19
N PRO A 192 -8.66 0.82 8.29
CA PRO A 192 -8.31 -0.60 8.24
C PRO A 192 -9.24 -1.46 7.35
N ASP A 193 -10.43 -0.96 7.00
CA ASP A 193 -11.37 -1.58 6.05
C ASP A 193 -11.21 -1.05 4.61
N ASP A 194 -10.08 -0.40 4.32
CA ASP A 194 -9.70 0.19 3.03
C ASP A 194 -10.51 1.41 2.57
N LYS A 195 -11.51 1.87 3.35
CA LYS A 195 -12.20 3.11 3.06
C LYS A 195 -11.29 4.32 3.25
N ILE A 196 -11.49 5.35 2.44
CA ILE A 196 -10.70 6.58 2.47
C ILE A 196 -11.50 7.67 3.17
N TYR A 197 -10.98 8.17 4.28
CA TYR A 197 -11.55 9.30 5.01
C TYR A 197 -10.81 10.57 4.59
N ILE A 198 -11.54 11.52 4.03
CA ILE A 198 -11.04 12.78 3.46
C ILE A 198 -11.51 13.93 4.32
N THR A 199 -10.60 14.79 4.75
CA THR A 199 -10.94 15.96 5.56
C THR A 199 -11.17 17.18 4.68
N ASP A 200 -12.09 18.03 5.11
CA ASP A 200 -12.38 19.32 4.54
C ASP A 200 -12.26 20.37 5.65
N TRP A 201 -11.28 21.26 5.49
CA TRP A 201 -10.94 22.33 6.44
C TRP A 201 -11.50 23.68 5.98
N SER A 202 -12.42 23.68 5.03
CA SER A 202 -13.04 24.91 4.53
C SER A 202 -14.15 25.40 5.45
N ASP A 203 -14.39 26.71 5.43
CA ASP A 203 -15.54 27.33 6.10
C ASP A 203 -16.84 27.23 5.27
N ASN A 204 -16.90 26.30 4.31
CA ASN A 204 -18.02 26.11 3.40
C ASN A 204 -18.95 24.99 3.89
N GLU A 205 -20.03 24.75 3.14
CA GLU A 205 -21.00 23.67 3.40
C GLU A 205 -20.44 22.25 3.28
N THR A 206 -19.23 22.09 2.75
CA THR A 206 -18.53 20.79 2.59
C THR A 206 -17.59 20.46 3.75
N SER A 207 -17.48 21.34 4.76
CA SER A 207 -16.57 21.14 5.91
C SER A 207 -16.79 19.81 6.64
N GLY A 208 -15.75 19.30 7.31
CA GLY A 208 -15.81 18.09 8.12
C GLY A 208 -15.00 16.93 7.54
N VAL A 209 -15.57 15.72 7.57
CA VAL A 209 -14.94 14.50 7.06
C VAL A 209 -15.91 13.78 6.13
N HIS A 210 -15.40 13.33 4.99
CA HIS A 210 -16.10 12.54 3.99
C HIS A 210 -15.46 11.16 3.88
N VAL A 211 -16.25 10.13 3.61
CA VAL A 211 -15.77 8.77 3.37
C VAL A 211 -16.01 8.38 1.92
N TRP A 212 -15.03 7.76 1.29
CA TRP A 212 -15.09 7.24 -0.07
C TRP A 212 -14.56 5.81 -0.11
N ASP A 213 -15.24 4.95 -0.88
CA ASP A 213 -14.90 3.53 -1.01
C ASP A 213 -14.17 3.29 -2.34
N PRO A 214 -12.90 2.86 -2.33
CA PRO A 214 -12.15 2.56 -3.55
C PRO A 214 -12.70 1.35 -4.32
N ALA A 215 -13.55 0.52 -3.71
CA ALA A 215 -14.27 -0.56 -4.40
C ALA A 215 -15.38 -0.05 -5.32
N THR A 216 -15.92 1.13 -5.07
CA THR A 216 -16.96 1.77 -5.88
C THR A 216 -16.47 3.12 -6.42
N PRO A 217 -15.47 3.13 -7.33
CA PRO A 217 -14.77 4.34 -7.73
C PRO A 217 -15.62 5.38 -8.49
N THR A 218 -16.86 5.04 -8.82
CA THR A 218 -17.83 5.93 -9.48
C THR A 218 -18.82 6.57 -8.50
N THR A 219 -18.82 6.19 -7.23
CA THR A 219 -19.67 6.79 -6.19
C THR A 219 -19.00 7.99 -5.55
N ASP A 220 -19.82 8.95 -5.16
CA ASP A 220 -19.38 10.19 -4.55
C ASP A 220 -18.88 9.92 -3.11
N ALA A 221 -17.95 10.74 -2.63
CA ALA A 221 -17.61 10.73 -1.21
C ALA A 221 -18.83 11.22 -0.40
N ILE A 222 -19.11 10.60 0.75
CA ILE A 222 -20.29 10.90 1.56
C ILE A 222 -19.85 11.53 2.87
N SER A 223 -20.52 12.59 3.31
CA SER A 223 -20.25 13.19 4.62
C SER A 223 -20.44 12.16 5.74
N VAL A 224 -19.45 12.07 6.62
CA VAL A 224 -19.51 11.29 7.85
C VAL A 224 -20.50 11.92 8.84
N PHE A 225 -20.64 13.24 8.79
CA PHE A 225 -21.42 14.01 9.75
C PHE A 225 -22.72 14.54 9.16
N GLY A 226 -23.76 14.61 10.01
CA GLY A 226 -25.02 15.27 9.71
C GLY A 226 -25.06 16.72 10.22
N GLY A 227 -26.27 17.22 10.48
CA GLY A 227 -26.50 18.60 10.90
C GLY A 227 -26.46 19.62 9.77
N THR A 228 -26.68 20.89 10.13
CA THR A 228 -26.60 22.04 9.23
C THR A 228 -25.23 22.70 9.35
N VAL A 229 -24.50 22.80 8.24
CA VAL A 229 -23.19 23.47 8.18
C VAL A 229 -23.36 24.95 7.92
N THR A 230 -22.73 25.81 8.72
CA THR A 230 -22.67 27.26 8.50
C THR A 230 -21.31 27.79 8.92
N GLY A 231 -20.55 28.35 7.96
CA GLY A 231 -19.21 28.86 8.22
C GLY A 231 -18.28 27.77 8.79
N GLY A 232 -18.23 26.60 8.15
CA GLY A 232 -17.44 25.44 8.57
C GLY A 232 -18.02 24.61 9.72
N ASN A 233 -19.00 25.15 10.45
CA ASN A 233 -19.50 24.55 11.69
C ASN A 233 -20.81 23.79 11.48
N ALA A 234 -20.83 22.50 11.81
CA ALA A 234 -22.04 21.67 11.75
C ALA A 234 -22.76 21.59 13.10
N LYS A 235 -24.07 21.87 13.09
CA LYS A 235 -24.92 21.78 14.28
C LYS A 235 -26.24 21.05 14.03
N GLU A 236 -26.71 20.35 15.04
CA GLU A 236 -28.04 19.73 15.12
C GLU A 236 -28.75 20.27 16.36
N GLY A 237 -29.62 21.27 16.18
CA GLY A 237 -30.14 22.06 17.30
C GLY A 237 -29.02 22.77 18.05
N ASP A 238 -28.89 22.52 19.36
CA ASP A 238 -27.82 23.07 20.20
C ASP A 238 -26.54 22.22 20.22
N ILE A 239 -26.55 21.06 19.55
CA ILE A 239 -25.40 20.14 19.52
C ILE A 239 -24.40 20.65 18.47
N PHE A 240 -23.17 20.91 18.90
CA PHE A 240 -22.06 21.19 18.00
C PHE A 240 -21.35 19.87 17.65
N ILE A 241 -21.39 19.49 16.38
CA ILE A 241 -20.94 18.18 15.89
C ILE A 241 -19.48 18.24 15.50
N HIS A 242 -19.11 19.13 14.56
CA HIS A 242 -17.74 19.34 14.11
C HIS A 242 -17.57 20.74 13.52
N GLY A 243 -16.32 21.18 13.41
CA GLY A 243 -15.91 22.38 12.68
C GLY A 243 -15.09 22.06 11.44
N SER A 244 -14.17 22.96 11.11
CA SER A 244 -13.17 22.78 10.07
C SER A 244 -12.12 21.75 10.49
N VAL A 245 -12.10 20.60 9.80
CA VAL A 245 -11.24 19.45 10.16
C VAL A 245 -9.97 19.41 9.29
N SER A 246 -8.80 19.53 9.92
CA SER A 246 -7.52 19.56 9.21
C SER A 246 -6.88 18.19 8.98
N HIS A 247 -7.19 17.21 9.82
CA HIS A 247 -6.71 15.84 9.68
C HIS A 247 -7.63 14.88 10.43
N CYS A 248 -7.63 13.62 10.03
CA CYS A 248 -8.32 12.57 10.77
C CYS A 248 -7.50 11.29 10.78
N TYR A 249 -7.81 10.38 11.71
CA TYR A 249 -7.27 9.05 11.75
C TYR A 249 -8.36 8.06 12.16
N VAL A 250 -8.38 6.88 11.54
CA VAL A 250 -9.42 5.87 11.79
C VAL A 250 -8.77 4.61 12.34
N ILE A 251 -9.38 4.06 13.39
CA ILE A 251 -9.00 2.76 13.96
C ILE A 251 -10.24 1.87 14.08
N GLY A 252 -10.01 0.57 14.18
CA GLY A 252 -11.08 -0.41 14.24
C GLY A 252 -11.74 -0.64 12.88
N THR A 253 -12.67 -1.58 12.86
CA THR A 253 -13.53 -1.91 11.72
C THR A 253 -14.92 -2.25 12.24
N GLY A 254 -15.92 -2.25 11.37
CA GLY A 254 -17.27 -2.65 11.74
C GLY A 254 -17.88 -1.70 12.80
N THR A 255 -18.58 -2.30 13.76
CA THR A 255 -19.16 -1.60 14.92
C THR A 255 -18.13 -0.95 15.84
N ASP A 256 -16.85 -1.36 15.78
CA ASP A 256 -15.78 -0.83 16.63
C ASP A 256 -15.00 0.32 15.97
N THR A 257 -15.44 0.78 14.80
CA THR A 257 -14.79 1.87 14.06
C THR A 257 -14.84 3.17 14.84
N LYS A 258 -13.67 3.80 15.01
CA LYS A 258 -13.49 5.07 15.71
C LYS A 258 -12.76 6.05 14.81
N LEU A 259 -13.29 7.26 14.74
CA LEU A 259 -12.73 8.38 13.99
C LEU A 259 -12.17 9.41 14.98
N TYR A 260 -10.90 9.72 14.82
CA TYR A 260 -10.20 10.78 15.52
C TYR A 260 -10.04 11.96 14.56
N THR A 261 -10.33 13.19 14.99
CA THR A 261 -10.14 14.39 14.15
C THR A 261 -9.22 15.40 14.83
N TYR A 262 -8.51 16.17 14.02
CA TYR A 262 -7.91 17.45 14.38
C TYR A 262 -8.82 18.56 13.83
N ASP A 263 -9.48 19.31 14.70
CA ASP A 263 -10.57 20.24 14.38
C ASP A 263 -10.27 21.65 14.92
N GLU A 264 -10.36 22.66 14.06
CA GLU A 264 -10.04 24.05 14.41
C GLU A 264 -11.09 24.73 15.28
N ASP A 265 -12.37 24.39 15.16
CA ASP A 265 -13.44 25.18 15.78
C ASP A 265 -13.94 24.55 17.08
N LEU A 266 -13.60 23.29 17.33
CA LEU A 266 -13.89 22.66 18.61
C LEU A 266 -12.97 23.20 19.73
N PRO A 267 -13.49 23.30 20.98
CA PRO A 267 -12.71 23.79 22.12
C PRO A 267 -11.46 22.95 22.35
N GLN A 268 -11.63 21.62 22.21
CA GLN A 268 -10.55 20.67 22.12
C GLN A 268 -10.20 20.42 20.66
N LYS A 269 -8.92 20.54 20.30
CA LYS A 269 -8.49 20.35 18.91
C LYS A 269 -8.54 18.89 18.45
N ILE A 270 -8.41 17.94 19.38
CA ILE A 270 -8.45 16.51 19.05
C ILE A 270 -9.71 15.87 19.63
N ASN A 271 -10.50 15.23 18.76
CA ASN A 271 -11.85 14.78 19.07
C ASN A 271 -12.07 13.33 18.64
N LEU A 272 -12.85 12.58 19.41
CA LEU A 272 -13.22 11.19 19.15
C LEU A 272 -14.70 11.07 18.79
N TYR A 273 -14.97 10.31 17.73
CA TYR A 273 -16.29 9.87 17.31
C TYR A 273 -16.29 8.33 17.21
N GLU A 274 -17.20 7.68 17.93
CA GLU A 274 -17.37 6.21 17.89
C GLU A 274 -18.34 5.82 16.78
N ILE A 275 -17.91 6.05 15.54
CA ILE A 275 -18.79 6.05 14.36
C ILE A 275 -19.37 4.68 13.99
N GLY A 276 -18.72 3.57 14.34
CA GLY A 276 -19.16 2.23 13.96
C GLY A 276 -19.38 2.08 12.45
N ASP A 277 -20.42 1.35 12.04
CA ASP A 277 -20.73 1.07 10.63
C ASP A 277 -21.46 2.20 9.88
N LEU A 278 -21.77 3.34 10.55
CA LEU A 278 -22.58 4.46 10.04
C LEU A 278 -23.57 4.13 8.91
N GLU A 279 -24.75 3.62 9.26
CA GLU A 279 -25.88 3.57 8.30
C GLU A 279 -26.45 4.97 8.00
N THR A 280 -26.28 5.90 8.93
CA THR A 280 -26.70 7.30 8.83
C THR A 280 -25.58 8.23 9.32
N PRO A 281 -25.51 9.49 8.85
CA PRO A 281 -24.50 10.44 9.31
C PRO A 281 -24.50 10.65 10.83
N TRP A 282 -23.32 10.86 11.41
CA TRP A 282 -23.15 11.10 12.84
C TRP A 282 -23.63 12.51 13.24
N VAL A 283 -24.45 12.60 14.29
CA VAL A 283 -25.07 13.86 14.75
C VAL A 283 -24.86 14.17 16.24
N ASN A 284 -24.08 13.35 16.94
CA ASN A 284 -23.78 13.59 18.36
C ASN A 284 -22.54 14.50 18.52
N ALA A 285 -22.42 15.17 19.65
CA ALA A 285 -21.18 15.85 20.00
C ALA A 285 -20.02 14.84 20.13
N PRO A 286 -18.78 15.23 19.79
CA PRO A 286 -17.62 14.37 19.98
C PRO A 286 -17.31 14.18 21.46
N THR A 287 -16.58 13.10 21.75
CA THR A 287 -15.86 12.99 23.01
C THR A 287 -14.52 13.73 22.86
N PRO A 288 -14.27 14.81 23.61
CA PRO A 288 -12.98 15.47 23.59
C PRO A 288 -11.91 14.55 24.18
N ILE A 289 -10.74 14.49 23.55
CA ILE A 289 -9.59 13.76 24.10
C ILE A 289 -8.80 14.72 24.99
N THR A 290 -8.28 14.23 26.12
CA THR A 290 -7.35 15.03 26.93
C THR A 290 -6.05 15.17 26.15
N TYR A 291 -5.60 16.40 25.93
CA TYR A 291 -4.37 16.69 25.20
C TYR A 291 -3.54 17.76 25.91
N PRO A 292 -2.26 17.91 25.54
CA PRO A 292 -1.38 18.90 26.16
C PRO A 292 -1.88 20.32 25.90
N GLU A 293 -1.95 21.19 26.92
CA GLU A 293 -2.40 22.60 26.79
C GLU A 293 -1.65 23.40 25.69
N ASN A 294 -0.53 22.86 25.21
CA ASN A 294 0.35 23.40 24.19
C ASN A 294 -0.10 23.16 22.74
N ILE A 295 -1.32 22.67 22.48
CA ILE A 295 -1.91 22.68 21.13
C ILE A 295 -2.75 23.95 20.94
N ALA A 296 -2.32 24.83 20.04
CA ALA A 296 -2.94 26.14 19.86
C ALA A 296 -3.33 26.49 18.42
N ASN A 297 -2.85 25.76 17.41
CA ASN A 297 -3.25 26.01 16.02
C ASN A 297 -4.35 25.05 15.58
N GLY A 298 -5.26 25.49 14.70
CA GLY A 298 -6.31 24.66 14.12
C GLY A 298 -5.86 23.75 12.98
N ASN A 299 -4.66 23.96 12.42
CA ASN A 299 -4.11 23.15 11.35
C ASN A 299 -2.99 22.24 11.87
N GLY A 300 -3.28 20.94 11.93
CA GLY A 300 -2.34 19.92 12.36
C GLY A 300 -2.67 18.52 11.84
N MET A 301 -1.81 17.59 12.19
CA MET A 301 -1.92 16.16 11.88
C MET A 301 -1.72 15.34 13.16
N ILE A 302 -2.38 14.18 13.20
CA ILE A 302 -2.32 13.23 14.32
C ILE A 302 -2.04 11.83 13.78
N PHE A 303 -1.13 11.10 14.42
CA PHE A 303 -0.87 9.70 14.13
C PHE A 303 -0.70 8.92 15.44
N PRO A 304 -1.44 7.82 15.65
CA PRO A 304 -1.24 6.98 16.81
C PRO A 304 0.04 6.16 16.66
N ASP A 305 0.68 5.85 17.77
CA ASP A 305 1.80 4.92 17.84
C ASP A 305 1.42 3.56 18.43
N ASN A 306 2.35 2.61 18.36
CA ASN A 306 2.21 1.26 18.89
C ASN A 306 2.46 1.15 20.41
N LYS A 307 2.64 2.28 21.11
CA LYS A 307 2.74 2.40 22.57
C LYS A 307 1.43 2.90 23.21
N GLY A 308 0.42 3.19 22.39
CA GLY A 308 -0.86 3.72 22.82
C GLY A 308 -0.87 5.24 22.97
N GLY A 309 0.20 5.92 22.53
CA GLY A 309 0.30 7.37 22.45
C GLY A 309 -0.06 7.90 21.06
N TRP A 310 0.21 9.18 20.88
CA TRP A 310 -0.03 9.93 19.65
C TRP A 310 1.11 10.89 19.35
N TRP A 311 1.57 10.86 18.11
CA TRP A 311 2.32 11.95 17.50
C TRP A 311 1.35 13.02 17.01
N ILE A 312 1.62 14.25 17.41
CA ILE A 312 0.79 15.41 17.10
C ILE A 312 1.68 16.50 16.53
N ALA A 313 1.39 16.94 15.33
CA ALA A 313 2.04 18.09 14.72
C ALA A 313 1.03 19.22 14.50
N GLN A 314 1.48 20.45 14.70
CA GLN A 314 0.67 21.64 14.49
C GLN A 314 1.44 22.69 13.71
N HIS A 315 0.71 23.52 12.95
CA HIS A 315 1.31 24.56 12.15
C HIS A 315 2.12 25.53 13.02
N ARG A 316 3.41 25.65 12.71
CA ARG A 316 4.32 26.65 13.29
C ARG A 316 5.17 27.26 12.19
N ALA A 317 5.02 28.56 11.98
CA ALA A 317 5.93 29.33 11.13
C ALA A 317 7.36 29.34 11.71
N THR A 318 7.47 29.30 13.04
CA THR A 318 8.71 29.11 13.77
C THR A 318 8.45 28.15 14.92
N ASP A 319 9.24 27.08 15.00
CA ASP A 319 9.17 26.13 16.10
C ASP A 319 9.82 26.74 17.36
N PRO A 320 9.07 26.92 18.47
CA PRO A 320 9.56 27.65 19.63
C PRO A 320 10.56 26.85 20.45
N ILE A 321 11.69 27.49 20.78
CA ILE A 321 12.78 26.89 21.57
C ILE A 321 12.38 26.68 23.05
N ASP A 322 11.45 27.49 23.56
CA ASP A 322 10.94 27.36 24.92
C ASP A 322 9.96 26.19 25.11
N GLY A 323 9.61 25.50 24.03
CA GLY A 323 8.66 24.37 24.05
C GLY A 323 7.21 24.78 24.31
N THR A 324 6.90 26.07 24.36
CA THR A 324 5.55 26.61 24.53
C THR A 324 4.88 26.61 23.17
N TYR A 325 4.00 25.63 22.94
CA TYR A 325 3.36 25.35 21.65
C TYR A 325 4.31 24.84 20.55
N PRO A 326 4.97 23.69 20.75
CA PRO A 326 5.95 23.16 19.81
C PRO A 326 5.29 22.66 18.51
N GLY A 327 6.07 22.60 17.44
CA GLY A 327 5.62 22.12 16.13
C GLY A 327 5.39 20.61 16.07
N LEU A 328 6.03 19.83 16.95
CA LEU A 328 5.82 18.40 17.11
C LEU A 328 5.79 18.02 18.60
N ILE A 329 4.82 17.19 18.95
CA ILE A 329 4.54 16.69 20.30
C ILE A 329 4.37 15.18 20.19
N HIS A 330 4.83 14.44 21.20
CA HIS A 330 4.27 13.12 21.49
C HIS A 330 3.48 13.19 22.79
N MET A 331 2.31 12.57 22.75
CA MET A 331 1.38 12.45 23.86
C MET A 331 1.29 10.98 24.24
N ASN A 332 1.54 10.65 25.50
CA ASN A 332 1.47 9.28 25.99
C ASN A 332 0.02 8.77 26.08
N SER A 333 -0.12 7.49 26.45
CA SER A 333 -1.43 6.83 26.60
C SER A 333 -2.33 7.40 27.71
N SER A 334 -1.79 8.24 28.59
CA SER A 334 -2.56 8.96 29.62
C SER A 334 -3.01 10.36 29.18
N GLY A 335 -2.65 10.78 27.95
CA GLY A 335 -2.99 12.09 27.43
C GLY A 335 -2.01 13.21 27.82
N GLU A 336 -0.84 12.87 28.35
CA GLU A 336 0.18 13.84 28.78
C GLU A 336 1.29 13.97 27.74
N ALA A 337 1.80 15.19 27.51
CA ALA A 337 2.98 15.39 26.68
C ALA A 337 4.24 14.92 27.42
N ASP A 338 5.00 14.02 26.80
CA ASP A 338 6.29 13.52 27.28
C ASP A 338 7.44 13.81 26.30
N TYR A 339 7.14 14.43 25.15
CA TYR A 339 8.10 14.98 24.21
C TYR A 339 7.62 16.28 23.56
N SER A 340 8.57 17.16 23.24
CA SER A 340 8.37 18.41 22.51
C SER A 340 9.57 18.67 21.60
N SER A 341 9.35 19.21 20.40
CA SER A 341 10.43 19.52 19.46
C SER A 341 11.37 20.64 19.91
N MET A 342 10.93 21.55 20.78
CA MET A 342 11.75 22.62 21.38
C MET A 342 12.62 23.38 20.35
N GLY A 343 12.05 23.71 19.19
CA GLY A 343 12.74 24.47 18.13
C GLY A 343 13.59 23.63 17.17
N ALA A 344 13.70 22.31 17.38
CA ALA A 344 14.50 21.42 16.55
C ALA A 344 14.06 21.37 15.08
N LEU A 345 12.82 21.79 14.76
CA LEU A 345 12.29 21.75 13.39
C LEU A 345 12.60 23.00 12.57
N GLY A 346 12.94 24.13 13.23
CA GLY A 346 12.96 25.46 12.64
C GLY A 346 11.56 25.98 12.32
N SER A 347 10.79 25.25 11.50
CA SER A 347 9.36 25.46 11.28
C SER A 347 8.64 24.12 11.07
N ASN A 348 7.33 24.08 11.28
CA ASN A 348 6.48 22.99 10.84
C ASN A 348 5.28 23.59 10.10
N THR A 349 5.51 24.03 8.87
CA THR A 349 4.46 24.64 8.07
C THR A 349 3.39 23.59 7.77
N ARG A 350 2.16 23.86 8.23
CA ARG A 350 0.96 23.00 8.13
C ARG A 350 0.88 21.87 9.15
N GLY A 351 1.82 21.74 10.08
CA GLY A 351 1.71 20.74 11.15
C GLY A 351 1.77 19.32 10.61
N VAL A 352 2.78 19.05 9.80
CA VAL A 352 2.98 17.78 9.12
C VAL A 352 3.67 16.79 10.06
N VAL A 353 3.16 15.56 10.12
CA VAL A 353 3.86 14.41 10.69
C VAL A 353 3.46 13.15 9.92
N GLY A 354 4.39 12.22 9.79
CA GLY A 354 4.17 10.89 9.24
C GLY A 354 5.10 9.87 9.88
N LEU A 355 4.63 8.62 10.00
CA LEU A 355 5.38 7.52 10.60
C LEU A 355 5.66 6.45 9.55
N ASN A 356 6.81 5.78 9.63
CA ASN A 356 7.02 4.56 8.85
C ASN A 356 6.31 3.36 9.51
N MET A 357 6.20 2.24 8.81
CA MET A 357 5.38 1.09 9.23
C MET A 357 5.76 0.50 10.59
N ASP A 358 7.06 0.41 10.90
CA ASP A 358 7.53 -0.08 12.21
C ASP A 358 7.67 1.02 13.27
N GLN A 359 7.37 2.27 12.89
CA GLN A 359 7.43 3.49 13.70
C GLN A 359 8.82 3.75 14.31
N SER A 360 9.87 3.24 13.68
CA SER A 360 11.26 3.61 13.99
C SER A 360 11.66 4.97 13.41
N LEU A 361 10.86 5.52 12.49
CA LEU A 361 11.09 6.83 11.87
C LEU A 361 9.87 7.74 12.01
N VAL A 362 10.14 9.00 12.32
CA VAL A 362 9.18 10.11 12.24
C VAL A 362 9.66 11.08 11.15
N ALA A 363 8.77 11.43 10.23
CA ALA A 363 8.97 12.49 9.26
C ALA A 363 8.09 13.70 9.59
N THR A 364 8.59 14.91 9.37
CA THR A 364 7.87 16.17 9.55
C THR A 364 8.33 17.20 8.52
N ALA A 365 7.53 18.23 8.26
CA ALA A 365 8.02 19.41 7.56
C ALA A 365 9.06 20.14 8.42
N GLY A 366 9.99 20.82 7.76
CA GLY A 366 11.05 21.60 8.40
C GLY A 366 11.57 22.73 7.51
N THR A 367 12.33 23.64 8.12
CA THR A 367 13.22 24.56 7.41
C THR A 367 14.53 24.73 8.20
N ILE A 368 15.68 24.68 7.52
CA ILE A 368 17.00 24.83 8.17
C ILE A 368 17.27 26.28 8.62
N SER A 369 16.55 27.32 8.16
CA SER A 369 16.70 28.69 8.69
C SER A 369 15.59 29.65 8.26
N GLU A 370 15.42 30.75 9.00
CA GLU A 370 14.57 31.91 8.66
C GLU A 370 14.85 32.54 7.27
N LYS A 371 15.97 32.19 6.63
CA LYS A 371 16.41 32.71 5.33
C LYS A 371 16.26 31.72 4.19
N ASN A 372 15.95 30.46 4.46
CA ASN A 372 15.74 29.46 3.43
C ASN A 372 14.24 29.40 3.14
N THR A 373 13.87 29.73 1.91
CA THR A 373 12.48 29.60 1.47
C THR A 373 12.14 28.16 1.10
N GLN A 374 13.11 27.29 0.79
CA GLN A 374 12.83 25.95 0.26
C GLN A 374 12.24 25.02 1.33
N GLY A 375 11.14 24.34 0.99
CA GLY A 375 10.53 23.34 1.86
C GLY A 375 11.44 22.13 2.08
N GLN A 376 11.48 21.61 3.30
CA GLN A 376 12.25 20.41 3.63
C GLN A 376 11.39 19.37 4.35
N ILE A 377 11.80 18.12 4.23
CA ILE A 377 11.29 17.02 5.06
C ILE A 377 12.43 16.61 5.99
N LEU A 378 12.17 16.66 7.29
CA LEU A 378 13.08 16.19 8.33
C LEU A 378 12.66 14.78 8.73
N ILE A 379 13.62 13.86 8.76
CA ILE A 379 13.42 12.48 9.18
C ILE A 379 14.28 12.22 10.40
N PHE A 380 13.65 11.70 11.44
CA PHE A 380 14.27 11.39 12.71
C PHE A 380 14.18 9.89 12.98
N ASP A 381 15.26 9.32 13.54
CA ASP A 381 15.19 8.05 14.23
C ASP A 381 14.44 8.21 15.55
N VAL A 382 13.55 7.27 15.85
CA VAL A 382 12.80 7.19 17.10
C VAL A 382 13.36 6.06 17.94
N THR A 383 13.71 6.38 19.18
CA THR A 383 14.04 5.39 20.20
C THR A 383 13.13 5.58 21.40
N TRP A 384 12.81 4.50 22.10
CA TRP A 384 11.91 4.51 23.24
C TRP A 384 12.66 4.02 24.48
N ASP A 385 12.44 4.70 25.61
CA ASP A 385 12.90 4.22 26.90
C ASP A 385 11.96 3.15 27.50
N ASN A 386 12.28 2.66 28.70
CA ASN A 386 11.47 1.64 29.39
C ASN A 386 10.08 2.13 29.83
N ASN A 387 9.84 3.45 29.83
CA ASN A 387 8.57 4.07 30.16
C ASN A 387 7.78 4.46 28.90
N ASN A 388 8.25 4.06 27.71
CA ASN A 388 7.71 4.48 26.42
C ASN A 388 7.76 6.00 26.20
N ILE A 389 8.79 6.67 26.71
CA ILE A 389 9.08 8.06 26.36
C ILE A 389 9.97 8.08 25.12
N PRO A 390 9.60 8.79 24.04
CA PRO A 390 10.40 8.81 22.83
C PRO A 390 11.57 9.79 22.91
N THR A 391 12.66 9.43 22.24
CA THR A 391 13.78 10.32 21.91
C THR A 391 13.98 10.33 20.40
N LEU A 392 14.10 11.53 19.83
CA LEU A 392 14.30 11.77 18.40
C LEU A 392 15.75 12.19 18.12
N SER A 393 16.39 11.54 17.15
CA SER A 393 17.69 11.95 16.63
C SER A 393 17.61 12.18 15.13
N SER A 394 18.11 13.32 14.65
CA SER A 394 18.10 13.67 13.22
C SER A 394 18.80 12.58 12.40
N LYS A 395 18.09 12.03 11.41
CA LYS A 395 18.60 11.01 10.51
C LYS A 395 18.89 11.59 9.13
N TYR A 396 17.90 12.25 8.53
CA TYR A 396 18.00 12.83 7.20
C TYR A 396 17.29 14.19 7.10
N THR A 397 17.80 15.05 6.21
CA THR A 397 17.07 16.22 5.70
C THR A 397 16.93 16.10 4.19
N ILE A 398 15.69 16.09 3.71
CA ILE A 398 15.38 16.09 2.28
C ILE A 398 15.10 17.52 1.85
N ASN A 399 15.92 18.03 0.92
CA ASN A 399 15.61 19.29 0.23
C ASN A 399 14.59 18.98 -0.87
N THR A 400 13.37 19.48 -0.69
CA THR A 400 12.28 19.18 -1.62
C THR A 400 12.30 20.16 -2.80
N PRO A 401 11.67 19.83 -3.95
CA PRO A 401 11.42 20.80 -4.99
C PRO A 401 10.32 21.81 -4.59
N PHE A 402 9.76 21.75 -3.37
CA PHE A 402 8.70 22.65 -2.92
C PHE A 402 9.26 24.04 -2.61
N THR A 403 8.53 25.06 -3.05
CA THR A 403 8.97 26.45 -2.88
C THR A 403 8.95 26.91 -1.44
N ASN A 404 8.08 26.37 -0.57
CA ASN A 404 8.01 26.71 0.85
C ASN A 404 7.36 25.62 1.71
N THR A 405 6.22 25.10 1.26
CA THR A 405 5.32 24.32 2.10
C THR A 405 5.32 22.85 1.71
N CYS A 406 5.46 21.98 2.70
CA CYS A 406 5.04 20.59 2.64
C CYS A 406 3.64 20.49 3.28
N TYR A 407 2.70 19.79 2.65
CA TYR A 407 1.32 19.69 3.15
C TYR A 407 1.05 18.37 3.87
N THR A 408 1.70 17.29 3.44
CA THR A 408 1.62 15.93 4.01
C THR A 408 2.89 15.15 3.67
N VAL A 409 3.29 14.22 4.55
CA VAL A 409 4.36 13.26 4.32
C VAL A 409 3.92 11.87 4.79
N VAL A 410 4.22 10.83 4.02
CA VAL A 410 3.92 9.43 4.33
C VAL A 410 5.05 8.51 3.87
N PHE A 411 5.07 7.28 4.37
CA PHE A 411 5.99 6.23 3.97
C PHE A 411 5.24 5.09 3.28
N ASP A 412 5.89 4.42 2.34
CA ASP A 412 5.48 3.09 1.91
C ASP A 412 6.15 1.99 2.74
N VAL A 413 5.75 0.74 2.51
CA VAL A 413 6.32 -0.43 3.19
C VAL A 413 7.81 -0.65 2.95
N ALA A 414 8.36 -0.15 1.84
CA ALA A 414 9.76 -0.31 1.46
C ALA A 414 10.65 0.80 2.03
N GLY A 415 10.06 1.77 2.74
CA GLY A 415 10.76 2.90 3.32
C GLY A 415 11.05 4.03 2.33
N ASN A 416 10.34 4.10 1.20
CA ASN A 416 10.31 5.32 0.41
C ASN A 416 9.40 6.35 1.10
N VAL A 417 9.72 7.63 0.90
CA VAL A 417 8.99 8.78 1.45
C VAL A 417 8.23 9.46 0.33
N TYR A 418 6.98 9.82 0.60
CA TYR A 418 6.12 10.52 -0.34
C TYR A 418 5.57 11.78 0.32
N ALA A 419 5.54 12.88 -0.42
CA ALA A 419 5.04 14.13 0.12
C ALA A 419 4.36 14.98 -0.96
N THR A 420 3.36 15.72 -0.52
CA THR A 420 2.74 16.80 -1.26
C THR A 420 3.30 18.14 -0.79
N GLY A 421 3.36 19.10 -1.71
CA GLY A 421 3.88 20.42 -1.39
C GLY A 421 3.52 21.46 -2.43
N ASP A 422 4.08 22.66 -2.25
CA ASP A 422 3.97 23.72 -3.25
C ASP A 422 4.53 23.27 -4.62
N ASN A 423 4.28 24.07 -5.66
CA ASN A 423 4.64 23.81 -7.06
C ASN A 423 3.86 22.68 -7.75
N HIS A 424 2.73 22.26 -7.19
CA HIS A 424 1.82 21.29 -7.82
C HIS A 424 2.42 19.88 -7.93
N ILE A 425 3.17 19.47 -6.91
CA ILE A 425 3.97 18.23 -6.94
C ILE A 425 3.52 17.27 -5.83
N LEU A 426 3.27 16.02 -6.21
CA LEU A 426 3.56 14.84 -5.38
C LEU A 426 4.98 14.39 -5.72
N GLY A 427 5.86 14.30 -4.73
CA GLY A 427 7.22 13.79 -4.87
C GLY A 427 7.40 12.47 -4.12
N GLY A 428 8.22 11.57 -4.67
CA GLY A 428 8.68 10.35 -4.02
C GLY A 428 10.20 10.35 -3.84
N TRP A 429 10.69 9.88 -2.71
CA TRP A 429 12.11 9.76 -2.39
C TRP A 429 12.46 8.37 -1.89
N ALA A 430 13.53 7.77 -2.42
CA ALA A 430 14.14 6.59 -1.80
C ALA A 430 15.01 7.02 -0.63
N LEU A 431 14.90 6.33 0.50
CA LEU A 431 15.82 6.49 1.61
C LEU A 431 16.96 5.47 1.54
N PRO A 432 18.17 5.81 2.03
CA PRO A 432 19.27 4.87 2.07
C PRO A 432 18.94 3.62 2.88
N LYS A 433 19.29 2.45 2.32
CA LYS A 433 19.21 1.15 3.00
C LYS A 433 20.33 0.22 2.55
N ALA A 434 20.69 -0.73 3.40
CA ALA A 434 21.80 -1.65 3.15
C ALA A 434 21.55 -2.57 1.95
N GLU A 435 20.31 -3.02 1.76
CA GLU A 435 19.92 -3.90 0.66
C GLU A 435 18.62 -3.42 0.01
N ASN A 436 18.61 -3.33 -1.32
CA ASN A 436 17.39 -3.10 -2.07
C ASN A 436 16.57 -4.37 -2.27
N SER A 437 15.96 -4.86 -1.19
CA SER A 437 15.00 -5.96 -1.25
C SER A 437 13.79 -5.69 -0.39
N PHE A 438 12.64 -6.25 -0.80
CA PHE A 438 11.44 -6.32 0.00
C PHE A 438 10.67 -7.62 -0.31
N THR A 439 10.02 -8.19 0.70
CA THR A 439 9.19 -9.39 0.55
C THR A 439 7.76 -9.06 0.89
N THR A 440 6.91 -8.99 -0.14
CA THR A 440 5.48 -8.70 0.02
C THR A 440 4.72 -10.01 0.22
N PRO A 441 4.02 -10.21 1.36
CA PRO A 441 3.09 -11.33 1.48
C PRO A 441 1.86 -11.13 0.61
N ALA A 442 1.36 -12.20 0.00
CA ALA A 442 0.05 -12.18 -0.61
C ALA A 442 -1.05 -12.15 0.46
N PRO A 443 -2.25 -11.61 0.16
CA PRO A 443 -3.38 -11.62 1.09
C PRO A 443 -3.67 -13.04 1.58
N SER A 444 -4.09 -13.18 2.84
CA SER A 444 -4.42 -14.47 3.46
C SER A 444 -5.52 -15.24 2.73
N THR A 445 -6.36 -14.54 1.95
CA THR A 445 -7.39 -15.13 1.08
C THR A 445 -6.84 -15.74 -0.21
N SER A 446 -5.59 -15.43 -0.60
CA SER A 446 -4.92 -15.92 -1.82
C SER A 446 -4.02 -17.13 -1.51
N MET A 447 -4.56 -18.18 -0.90
CA MET A 447 -3.81 -19.42 -0.68
C MET A 447 -3.69 -20.27 -1.95
N LEU A 448 -2.59 -21.02 -2.07
CA LEU A 448 -2.35 -21.95 -3.16
C LEU A 448 -2.59 -23.40 -2.69
N GLU A 449 -3.59 -24.05 -3.27
CA GLU A 449 -3.86 -25.47 -3.06
C GLU A 449 -3.19 -26.30 -4.17
N ILE A 450 -2.11 -26.97 -3.82
CA ILE A 450 -1.33 -27.79 -4.75
C ILE A 450 -1.69 -29.26 -4.51
N THR A 451 -2.10 -29.96 -5.57
CA THR A 451 -2.35 -31.40 -5.57
C THR A 451 -1.52 -32.04 -6.66
N ASN A 452 -0.59 -32.90 -6.27
CA ASN A 452 0.18 -33.70 -7.19
C ASN A 452 -0.68 -34.92 -7.51
N ALA A 453 -1.00 -35.13 -8.78
CA ALA A 453 -1.73 -36.32 -9.19
C ALA A 453 -0.98 -37.55 -8.68
N VAL A 454 -1.54 -38.24 -7.67
CA VAL A 454 -1.06 -39.56 -7.25
C VAL A 454 -1.31 -40.46 -8.45
N GLY A 455 -0.24 -40.91 -9.10
CA GLY A 455 -0.31 -41.59 -10.37
C GLY A 455 -1.33 -42.74 -10.38
N ILE A 456 -2.49 -42.49 -10.98
CA ILE A 456 -3.23 -43.49 -11.74
C ILE A 456 -3.59 -42.87 -13.08
N HIS A 457 -2.57 -42.64 -13.91
CA HIS A 457 -2.78 -42.69 -15.35
C HIS A 457 -2.97 -44.14 -15.76
N THR A 458 -4.14 -44.73 -15.48
CA THR A 458 -4.67 -45.71 -16.42
C THR A 458 -5.08 -44.93 -17.66
N LYS A 459 -4.10 -44.69 -18.54
CA LYS A 459 -4.38 -44.38 -19.93
C LYS A 459 -5.08 -45.61 -20.48
N THR A 460 -6.40 -45.65 -20.36
CA THR A 460 -7.21 -46.66 -21.03
C THR A 460 -7.25 -46.27 -22.50
N ASN A 461 -6.13 -46.46 -23.20
CA ASN A 461 -6.22 -46.82 -24.60
C ASN A 461 -7.01 -48.13 -24.57
N GLY A 462 -8.30 -48.08 -24.90
CA GLY A 462 -9.13 -49.26 -25.02
C GLY A 462 -8.40 -50.25 -25.90
N LYS A 463 -7.89 -51.34 -25.31
CA LYS A 463 -7.15 -52.35 -26.06
C LYS A 463 -8.09 -52.89 -27.13
N VAL A 464 -7.66 -52.83 -28.39
CA VAL A 464 -8.45 -53.34 -29.51
C VAL A 464 -8.43 -54.86 -29.43
N VAL A 465 -9.61 -55.48 -29.44
CA VAL A 465 -9.76 -56.94 -29.40
C VAL A 465 -9.32 -57.51 -30.75
N GLU A 466 -8.33 -58.39 -30.73
CA GLU A 466 -7.87 -59.15 -31.91
C GLU A 466 -8.67 -60.44 -32.07
N SER A 467 -8.90 -61.18 -30.98
CA SER A 467 -9.66 -62.43 -31.01
C SER A 467 -10.31 -62.76 -29.67
N VAL A 468 -11.39 -63.56 -29.73
CA VAL A 468 -12.05 -64.15 -28.56
C VAL A 468 -12.21 -65.65 -28.79
N SER A 469 -11.79 -66.45 -27.81
CA SER A 469 -11.96 -67.91 -27.81
C SER A 469 -12.60 -68.38 -26.52
N TYR A 470 -13.36 -69.47 -26.60
CA TYR A 470 -14.04 -70.10 -25.46
C TYR A 470 -13.43 -71.47 -25.25
N ASN A 471 -12.91 -71.73 -24.05
CA ASN A 471 -12.21 -72.98 -23.74
C ASN A 471 -12.82 -73.65 -22.52
N THR A 472 -12.86 -74.98 -22.51
CA THR A 472 -13.14 -75.75 -21.29
C THR A 472 -12.00 -75.58 -20.28
N PRO A 473 -12.19 -75.89 -18.97
CA PRO A 473 -11.11 -75.84 -17.97
C PRO A 473 -9.93 -76.76 -18.30
N THR A 474 -10.17 -77.78 -19.13
CA THR A 474 -9.16 -78.70 -19.66
C THR A 474 -8.46 -78.21 -20.92
N GLY A 475 -8.77 -76.99 -21.39
CA GLY A 475 -8.07 -76.33 -22.51
C GLY A 475 -8.59 -76.66 -23.91
N ILE A 476 -9.78 -77.27 -24.04
CA ILE A 476 -10.40 -77.58 -25.34
C ILE A 476 -11.23 -76.38 -25.80
N THR A 477 -10.97 -75.85 -27.01
CA THR A 477 -11.77 -74.80 -27.64
C THR A 477 -13.17 -75.31 -27.99
N VAL A 478 -14.19 -74.54 -27.63
CA VAL A 478 -15.61 -74.85 -27.86
C VAL A 478 -16.36 -73.63 -28.41
N PRO A 479 -17.57 -73.81 -28.99
CA PRO A 479 -18.46 -72.71 -29.33
C PRO A 479 -18.83 -71.84 -28.11
N ALA A 480 -19.15 -70.56 -28.34
CA ALA A 480 -19.46 -69.58 -27.29
C ALA A 480 -20.69 -69.93 -26.45
N ASP A 481 -21.59 -70.73 -27.00
CA ASP A 481 -22.86 -71.19 -26.42
C ASP A 481 -22.76 -72.59 -25.78
N ALA A 482 -21.57 -73.19 -25.73
CA ALA A 482 -21.36 -74.47 -25.06
C ALA A 482 -21.80 -74.40 -23.59
N LYS A 483 -22.53 -75.43 -23.13
CA LYS A 483 -23.04 -75.48 -21.76
C LYS A 483 -21.94 -75.83 -20.76
N GLY A 484 -22.05 -75.28 -19.55
CA GLY A 484 -21.14 -75.55 -18.45
C GLY A 484 -20.13 -74.43 -18.20
N LEU A 485 -19.07 -74.79 -17.48
CA LEU A 485 -18.01 -73.85 -17.09
C LEU A 485 -17.03 -73.64 -18.25
N LEU A 486 -16.88 -72.40 -18.72
CA LEU A 486 -15.92 -72.04 -19.76
C LEU A 486 -14.95 -70.93 -19.31
N LEU A 487 -13.82 -70.84 -20.00
CA LEU A 487 -12.81 -69.79 -19.92
C LEU A 487 -12.85 -69.00 -21.24
N LYS A 488 -13.39 -67.79 -21.18
CA LYS A 488 -13.37 -66.83 -22.29
C LYS A 488 -12.01 -66.14 -22.30
N LYS A 489 -11.19 -66.40 -23.31
CA LYS A 489 -9.91 -65.73 -23.53
C LYS A 489 -10.06 -64.68 -24.62
N THR A 490 -9.84 -63.42 -24.26
CA THR A 490 -9.76 -62.27 -25.17
C THR A 490 -8.29 -61.93 -25.40
N THR A 491 -7.84 -61.98 -26.64
CA THR A 491 -6.50 -61.53 -27.06
C THR A 491 -6.65 -60.16 -27.68
N TYR A 492 -5.74 -59.24 -27.33
CA TYR A 492 -5.71 -57.89 -27.86
C TYR A 492 -4.61 -57.74 -28.89
N THR A 493 -4.71 -56.74 -29.77
CA THR A 493 -3.72 -56.48 -30.83
C THR A 493 -2.30 -56.17 -30.34
N ASP A 494 -2.15 -55.86 -29.05
CA ASP A 494 -0.85 -55.69 -28.38
C ASP A 494 -0.24 -57.02 -27.88
N GLY A 495 -0.86 -58.16 -28.18
CA GLY A 495 -0.44 -59.50 -27.77
C GLY A 495 -0.81 -59.88 -26.32
N SER A 496 -1.40 -58.95 -25.55
CA SER A 496 -1.87 -59.27 -24.20
C SER A 496 -3.17 -60.07 -24.23
N THR A 497 -3.45 -60.82 -23.15
CA THR A 497 -4.66 -61.64 -23.05
C THR A 497 -5.38 -61.42 -21.73
N LYS A 498 -6.72 -61.42 -21.77
CA LYS A 498 -7.62 -61.44 -20.62
C LYS A 498 -8.39 -62.76 -20.62
N VAL A 499 -8.44 -63.45 -19.47
CA VAL A 499 -9.22 -64.69 -19.32
C VAL A 499 -10.30 -64.50 -18.27
N GLU A 500 -11.54 -64.80 -18.64
CA GLU A 500 -12.73 -64.65 -17.79
C GLU A 500 -13.44 -65.99 -17.64
N LYS A 501 -13.87 -66.29 -16.41
CA LYS A 501 -14.67 -67.48 -16.11
C LYS A 501 -16.14 -67.18 -16.40
N ILE A 502 -16.80 -68.01 -17.21
CA ILE A 502 -18.22 -67.88 -17.54
C ILE A 502 -18.94 -69.21 -17.34
N ILE A 503 -20.23 -69.14 -17.00
CA ILE A 503 -21.08 -70.32 -16.81
C ILE A 503 -22.31 -70.14 -17.69
N ASN A 504 -22.41 -70.97 -18.74
CA ASN A 504 -23.57 -71.01 -19.61
C ASN A 504 -24.52 -72.11 -19.12
N LYS A 505 -25.78 -71.73 -18.84
CA LYS A 505 -26.82 -72.64 -18.32
C LYS A 505 -27.50 -73.46 -19.40
#